data_AF-A0A8T1S5A3-F1
#
_entry.id   AF-A0A8T1S5A3-F1
#
_cell.length_a   1.000
_cell.length_b   1.000
_cell.length_c   1.000
_cell.angle_alpha   90.00
_cell.angle_beta   90.00
_cell.angle_gamma   90.00
#
_symmetry.space_group_name_H-M   'P 1'
#
loop_
_entity.id
_entity.type
_entity.pdbx_description
1 polymer ?
#
loop_
_entity_poly.entity_id
_entity_poly.type
_entity_poly.pdbx_seq_one_letter_code
_entity_poly.pdbx_strand_id
1 'polypeptide(L)'
;MASAAPGQSGPAAPLALQRGIVKMVLSGCAIIVRGQPRGGPPPERQINLSNIRAGNLARRAAVAQPDAKDTPDEPWGFPAREFLRKKLIGKEVCFTVEYKTPQGREYGMVYLGKDTTGENIAESLVAEGLASRREGIRANNPEQNRLAELEDQAKVAKKGMWSEGTGSHTVRDLKYTIENPRHFVDSMHQKPVNAIIEHVRDGSVVRALLLPDYYLVTVMLSGIKCPTFKREADGTETPESFAAEAKFFTESRLLQRDVQIVLESCHNQNILGTILHPNGNITELLLKEGFARCVDWSIAVYTRGAEKLRAAERYAKERKLRIWRDYVAPTANLDQKDKQFVAKVMQVLNADAIVVKLNSGDHKTIHLSSIRPPRLEGEGTQDKNRKLRPLYDIPYMFEAREFLRKKLIGKK
;
A
#
# COMPACT_ATOMS: atom_id res chain seq x y z
N MET A 1 61.07 2.19 -32.90
CA MET A 1 59.98 1.52 -32.17
C MET A 1 60.28 1.62 -30.68
N ALA A 2 59.61 2.51 -29.95
CA ALA A 2 59.80 2.68 -28.51
C ALA A 2 58.71 1.90 -27.77
N SER A 3 59.11 0.96 -26.90
CA SER A 3 58.22 0.15 -26.08
C SER A 3 57.65 1.00 -24.94
N ALA A 4 56.33 1.11 -24.86
CA ALA A 4 55.64 1.71 -23.73
C ALA A 4 55.65 0.77 -22.53
N ALA A 5 56.13 1.25 -21.37
CA ALA A 5 56.08 0.55 -20.10
C ALA A 5 54.62 0.45 -19.59
N PRO A 6 54.26 -0.61 -18.85
CA PRO A 6 52.92 -0.76 -18.28
C PRO A 6 52.72 0.26 -17.14
N GLY A 7 51.68 1.09 -17.29
CA GLY A 7 51.30 2.10 -16.31
C GLY A 7 50.98 1.49 -14.95
N GLN A 8 51.63 2.01 -13.91
CA GLN A 8 51.29 1.73 -12.52
C GLN A 8 49.86 2.20 -12.23
N SER A 9 48.98 1.28 -11.85
CA SER A 9 47.67 1.61 -11.29
C SER A 9 47.87 2.28 -9.93
N GLY A 10 47.56 3.57 -9.84
CA GLY A 10 47.56 4.31 -8.58
C GLY A 10 46.60 3.69 -7.53
N PRO A 11 46.77 4.00 -6.24
CA PRO A 11 45.94 3.45 -5.17
C PRO A 11 44.48 3.86 -5.38
N ALA A 12 43.57 2.88 -5.37
CA ALA A 12 42.14 3.11 -5.47
C ALA A 12 41.67 4.03 -4.32
N ALA A 13 40.91 5.07 -4.65
CA ALA A 13 40.34 5.97 -3.66
C ALA A 13 39.51 5.17 -2.63
N PRO A 14 39.57 5.51 -1.33
CA PRO A 14 38.81 4.80 -0.30
C PRO A 14 37.31 4.89 -0.61
N LEU A 15 36.61 3.75 -0.52
CA LEU A 15 35.19 3.67 -0.80
C LEU A 15 34.42 4.58 0.17
N ALA A 16 33.58 5.47 -0.36
CA ALA A 16 32.82 6.41 0.45
C ALA A 16 31.72 5.67 1.24
N LEU A 17 31.82 5.71 2.57
CA LEU A 17 30.81 5.19 3.47
C LEU A 17 29.56 6.08 3.44
N GLN A 18 28.40 5.46 3.24
CA GLN A 18 27.11 6.14 3.15
C GLN A 18 26.12 5.54 4.16
N ARG A 19 25.05 6.28 4.47
CA ARG A 19 24.00 5.85 5.41
C ARG A 19 22.62 6.02 4.79
N GLY A 20 21.70 5.15 5.18
CA GLY A 20 20.31 5.20 4.73
C GLY A 20 19.39 4.38 5.61
N ILE A 21 18.09 4.63 5.49
CA ILE A 21 17.05 3.85 6.17
C ILE A 21 16.54 2.79 5.20
N VAL A 22 16.49 1.53 5.61
CA VAL A 22 16.01 0.45 4.74
C VAL A 22 14.50 0.61 4.52
N LYS A 23 14.13 0.86 3.25
CA LYS A 23 12.75 0.98 2.78
C LYS A 23 12.14 -0.41 2.58
N MET A 24 12.81 -1.27 1.81
CA MET A 24 12.34 -2.62 1.49
C MET A 24 13.49 -3.55 1.07
N VAL A 25 13.24 -4.85 1.18
CA VAL A 25 14.10 -5.95 0.71
C VAL A 25 13.48 -6.53 -0.57
N LEU A 26 14.30 -6.74 -1.58
CA LEU A 26 13.92 -7.24 -2.90
C LEU A 26 14.30 -8.71 -3.09
N SER A 27 13.92 -9.27 -4.24
CA SER A 27 14.40 -10.58 -4.71
C SER A 27 15.92 -10.62 -4.81
N GLY A 28 16.51 -11.79 -4.51
CA GLY A 28 17.96 -11.97 -4.52
C GLY A 28 18.68 -11.16 -3.43
N CYS A 29 17.97 -10.79 -2.35
CA CYS A 29 18.49 -10.07 -1.19
C CYS A 29 19.09 -8.68 -1.47
N ALA A 30 18.74 -8.04 -2.60
CA ALA A 30 19.00 -6.61 -2.78
C ALA A 30 18.12 -5.79 -1.83
N ILE A 31 18.57 -4.59 -1.46
CA ILE A 31 17.82 -3.69 -0.58
C ILE A 31 17.62 -2.34 -1.26
N ILE A 32 16.50 -1.68 -0.94
CA ILE A 32 16.32 -0.26 -1.24
C ILE A 32 16.48 0.50 0.07
N VAL A 33 17.41 1.44 0.09
CA VAL A 33 17.59 2.42 1.16
C VAL A 33 17.02 3.76 0.73
N ARG A 34 16.57 4.55 1.71
CA ARG A 34 16.10 5.91 1.48
C ARG A 34 16.75 6.92 2.44
N GLY A 35 16.78 8.16 2.01
CA GLY A 35 17.13 9.30 2.86
C GLY A 35 16.01 9.69 3.84
N GLN A 36 16.26 10.76 4.59
CA GLN A 36 15.24 11.48 5.35
C GLN A 36 14.45 12.39 4.39
N PRO A 37 13.11 12.51 4.54
CA PRO A 37 12.32 13.42 3.74
C PRO A 37 12.72 14.87 4.05
N ARG A 38 13.00 15.66 3.00
CA ARG A 38 13.36 17.09 3.10
C ARG A 38 12.57 17.87 2.05
N GLY A 39 11.38 18.35 2.43
CA GLY A 39 10.50 19.13 1.55
C GLY A 39 9.81 18.33 0.42
N GLY A 40 10.02 17.01 0.35
CA GLY A 40 9.43 16.14 -0.67
C GLY A 40 9.76 14.65 -0.43
N PRO A 41 9.44 13.77 -1.39
CA PRO A 41 9.79 12.36 -1.33
C PRO A 41 11.29 12.16 -1.11
N PRO A 42 11.73 11.30 -0.18
CA PRO A 42 13.14 11.09 0.07
C PRO A 42 13.81 10.40 -1.12
N PRO A 43 15.10 10.67 -1.38
CA PRO A 43 15.85 9.95 -2.41
C PRO A 43 15.97 8.47 -2.05
N GLU A 44 15.85 7.60 -3.05
CA GLU A 44 15.94 6.15 -2.91
C GLU A 44 17.14 5.61 -3.69
N ARG A 45 17.73 4.54 -3.18
CA ARG A 45 18.89 3.89 -3.79
C ARG A 45 18.81 2.39 -3.59
N GLN A 46 18.94 1.63 -4.67
CA GLN A 46 19.01 0.18 -4.61
C GLN A 46 20.46 -0.26 -4.48
N ILE A 47 20.74 -1.09 -3.48
CA ILE A 47 22.05 -1.69 -3.23
C ILE A 47 21.93 -3.20 -3.33
N ASN A 48 22.68 -3.80 -4.24
CA ASN A 48 22.82 -5.24 -4.36
C ASN A 48 23.98 -5.72 -3.48
N LEU A 49 23.82 -6.83 -2.77
CA LEU A 49 24.88 -7.37 -1.92
C LEU A 49 26.00 -7.95 -2.79
N SER A 50 27.21 -7.43 -2.59
CA SER A 50 28.41 -7.94 -3.24
C SER A 50 28.73 -9.36 -2.81
N ASN A 51 29.52 -10.06 -3.64
CA ASN A 51 30.18 -11.33 -3.29
C ASN A 51 29.27 -12.55 -3.04
N ILE A 52 27.96 -12.38 -2.94
CA ILE A 52 27.01 -13.45 -2.64
C ILE A 52 25.92 -13.60 -3.72
N ARG A 53 25.21 -14.72 -3.68
CA ARG A 53 24.00 -14.99 -4.45
C ARG A 53 22.96 -15.63 -3.54
N ALA A 54 21.79 -15.00 -3.45
CA ALA A 54 20.61 -15.57 -2.80
C ALA A 54 19.60 -16.05 -3.84
N GLY A 55 18.66 -16.89 -3.40
CA GLY A 55 17.57 -17.39 -4.24
C GLY A 55 16.65 -16.27 -4.74
N ASN A 56 16.16 -16.40 -5.97
CA ASN A 56 15.16 -15.49 -6.52
C ASN A 56 13.77 -15.76 -5.91
N LEU A 57 12.99 -14.70 -5.72
CA LEU A 57 11.59 -14.79 -5.34
C LEU A 57 10.72 -15.07 -6.56
N ALA A 58 9.56 -15.64 -6.30
CA ALA A 58 8.50 -15.81 -7.26
C ALA A 58 8.11 -14.45 -7.87
N ARG A 59 7.92 -14.46 -9.18
CA ARG A 59 7.55 -13.28 -9.95
C ARG A 59 6.34 -13.60 -10.83
N ARG A 60 5.31 -12.78 -10.65
CA ARG A 60 4.11 -12.81 -11.48
C ARG A 60 4.42 -12.27 -12.88
N ALA A 61 3.92 -12.94 -13.91
CA ALA A 61 3.99 -12.48 -15.28
C ALA A 61 3.29 -11.12 -15.44
N ALA A 62 3.84 -10.26 -16.28
CA ALA A 62 3.24 -8.97 -16.57
C ALA A 62 2.02 -9.16 -17.46
N VAL A 63 0.93 -8.44 -17.18
CA VAL A 63 -0.31 -8.49 -17.98
C VAL A 63 -0.06 -8.11 -19.45
N ALA A 64 0.97 -7.28 -19.71
CA ALA A 64 1.38 -6.90 -21.06
C ALA A 64 2.09 -8.02 -21.84
N GLN A 65 2.40 -9.16 -21.21
CA GLN A 65 3.09 -10.30 -21.81
C GLN A 65 2.26 -11.58 -21.55
N PRO A 66 1.19 -11.82 -22.33
CA PRO A 66 0.24 -12.90 -22.06
C PRO A 66 0.86 -14.31 -22.13
N ASP A 67 1.93 -14.50 -22.90
CA ASP A 67 2.63 -15.79 -23.02
C ASP A 67 3.65 -16.03 -21.88
N ALA A 68 3.96 -14.99 -21.10
CA ALA A 68 4.87 -15.14 -19.97
C ALA A 68 4.17 -15.91 -18.84
N LYS A 69 4.86 -16.90 -18.29
CA LYS A 69 4.38 -17.68 -17.14
C LYS A 69 4.88 -17.07 -15.82
N ASP A 70 4.08 -17.26 -14.79
CA ASP A 70 4.51 -17.00 -13.41
C ASP A 70 5.71 -17.89 -13.09
N THR A 71 6.73 -17.29 -12.47
CA THR A 71 7.94 -17.99 -12.03
C THR A 71 7.83 -18.24 -10.52
N PRO A 72 8.06 -19.47 -10.01
CA PRO A 72 7.99 -19.78 -8.59
C PRO A 72 9.21 -19.25 -7.82
N ASP A 73 9.18 -19.36 -6.50
CA ASP A 73 10.37 -19.08 -5.68
C ASP A 73 11.47 -20.11 -5.98
N GLU A 74 12.73 -19.67 -6.01
CA GLU A 74 13.85 -20.59 -5.85
C GLU A 74 13.90 -21.09 -4.39
N PRO A 75 14.33 -22.34 -4.14
CA PRO A 75 14.51 -22.84 -2.77
C PRO A 75 15.32 -21.87 -1.91
N TRP A 76 14.86 -21.66 -0.68
CA TRP A 76 15.43 -20.71 0.29
C TRP A 76 15.38 -19.23 -0.10
N GLY A 77 14.83 -18.86 -1.27
CA GLY A 77 14.68 -17.46 -1.70
C GLY A 77 13.75 -16.65 -0.79
N PHE A 78 12.55 -17.18 -0.48
CA PHE A 78 11.63 -16.50 0.44
C PHE A 78 12.15 -16.44 1.89
N PRO A 79 12.68 -17.53 2.49
CA PRO A 79 13.36 -17.46 3.78
C PRO A 79 14.49 -16.41 3.84
N ALA A 80 15.32 -16.32 2.80
CA ALA A 80 16.39 -15.32 2.73
C ALA A 80 15.85 -13.88 2.75
N ARG A 81 14.76 -13.61 2.01
CA ARG A 81 14.07 -12.32 2.08
C ARG A 81 13.51 -12.06 3.47
N GLU A 82 12.82 -13.04 4.08
CA GLU A 82 12.20 -12.87 5.40
C GLU A 82 13.24 -12.63 6.50
N PHE A 83 14.39 -13.30 6.43
CA PHE A 83 15.53 -13.06 7.33
C PHE A 83 15.98 -11.60 7.29
N LEU A 84 16.23 -11.05 6.09
CA LEU A 84 16.58 -9.64 5.94
C LEU A 84 15.43 -8.71 6.34
N ARG A 85 14.19 -9.05 5.98
CA ARG A 85 13.02 -8.23 6.28
C ARG A 85 12.86 -8.02 7.78
N LYS A 86 12.90 -9.11 8.55
CA LYS A 86 12.81 -9.09 10.01
C LYS A 86 13.93 -8.29 10.65
N LYS A 87 15.11 -8.29 10.02
CA LYS A 87 16.32 -7.69 10.58
C LYS A 87 16.50 -6.21 10.22
N LEU A 88 16.16 -5.82 9.00
CA LEU A 88 16.56 -4.56 8.39
C LEU A 88 15.45 -3.54 8.27
N ILE A 89 14.19 -3.96 8.17
CA ILE A 89 13.10 -3.04 7.81
C ILE A 89 12.95 -1.92 8.83
N GLY A 90 13.05 -0.68 8.33
CA GLY A 90 13.00 0.54 9.15
C GLY A 90 14.25 0.83 9.98
N LYS A 91 15.30 0.01 9.89
CA LYS A 91 16.59 0.26 10.53
C LYS A 91 17.44 1.20 9.67
N GLU A 92 18.29 1.97 10.34
CA GLU A 92 19.39 2.69 9.70
C GLU A 92 20.54 1.71 9.48
N VAL A 93 21.09 1.74 8.27
CA VAL A 93 22.25 0.95 7.86
C VAL A 93 23.31 1.86 7.26
N CYS A 94 24.57 1.44 7.31
CA CYS A 94 25.61 2.03 6.50
C CYS A 94 26.07 1.07 5.41
N PHE A 95 26.53 1.60 4.29
CA PHE A 95 26.91 0.82 3.14
C PHE A 95 28.02 1.50 2.34
N THR A 96 28.80 0.70 1.65
CA THR A 96 29.81 1.12 0.66
C THR A 96 29.39 0.60 -0.70
N VAL A 97 29.66 1.35 -1.77
CA VAL A 97 29.43 0.88 -3.14
C VAL A 97 30.78 0.56 -3.75
N GLU A 98 31.00 -0.71 -4.06
CA GLU A 98 32.26 -1.22 -4.58
C GLU A 98 32.36 -1.05 -6.09
N TYR A 99 31.28 -1.41 -6.80
CA TYR A 99 31.23 -1.28 -8.24
C TYR A 99 29.81 -1.03 -8.74
N LYS A 100 29.75 -0.45 -9.94
CA LYS A 100 28.51 -0.18 -10.66
C LYS A 100 28.59 -0.85 -12.02
N THR A 101 27.56 -1.63 -12.35
CA THR A 101 27.42 -2.23 -13.67
C THR A 101 27.12 -1.17 -14.73
N PRO A 102 27.39 -1.43 -16.02
CA PRO A 102 27.02 -0.53 -17.11
C PRO A 102 25.52 -0.19 -17.15
N GLN A 103 24.67 -1.11 -16.68
CA GLN A 103 23.22 -0.93 -16.58
C GLN A 103 22.79 -0.13 -15.34
N GLY A 104 23.75 0.41 -14.57
CA GLY A 104 23.49 1.27 -13.42
C GLY A 104 23.20 0.54 -12.11
N ARG A 105 23.24 -0.80 -12.06
CA ARG A 105 23.11 -1.56 -10.81
C ARG A 105 24.35 -1.42 -9.95
N GLU A 106 24.15 -1.12 -8.67
CA GLU A 106 25.22 -0.84 -7.72
C GLU A 106 25.36 -2.01 -6.75
N TYR A 107 26.60 -2.48 -6.59
CA TYR A 107 26.95 -3.59 -5.72
C TYR A 107 27.85 -3.10 -4.60
N GLY A 108 27.57 -3.58 -3.40
CA GLY A 108 28.23 -3.09 -2.21
C GLY A 108 28.03 -3.95 -0.98
N MET A 109 28.64 -3.49 0.10
CA MET A 109 28.50 -4.08 1.42
C MET A 109 27.51 -3.27 2.25
N VAL A 110 26.74 -3.96 3.07
CA VAL A 110 25.75 -3.36 3.96
C VAL A 110 26.03 -3.83 5.37
N TYR A 111 26.06 -2.88 6.30
CA TYR A 111 26.32 -3.11 7.71
C TYR A 111 25.15 -2.59 8.53
N LEU A 112 24.70 -3.38 9.50
CA LEU A 112 23.69 -2.96 10.45
C LEU A 112 24.31 -2.07 11.52
N GLY A 113 24.09 -0.76 11.43
CA GLY A 113 24.70 0.21 12.33
C GLY A 113 24.98 1.54 11.64
N LYS A 114 25.84 2.35 12.28
CA LYS A 114 26.26 3.67 11.78
C LYS A 114 27.62 3.66 11.10
N ASP A 115 28.39 2.59 11.30
CA ASP A 115 29.74 2.38 10.79
C ASP A 115 29.95 0.90 10.38
N THR A 116 31.11 0.61 9.81
CA THR A 116 31.48 -0.71 9.29
C THR A 116 31.88 -1.72 10.37
N THR A 117 31.77 -1.38 11.66
CA THR A 117 32.00 -2.32 12.77
C THR A 117 30.74 -3.12 13.11
N GLY A 118 29.59 -2.66 12.60
CA GLY A 118 28.32 -3.36 12.71
C GLY A 118 28.29 -4.68 11.94
N GLU A 119 27.20 -5.42 12.12
CA GLU A 119 27.04 -6.72 11.49
C GLU A 119 26.93 -6.63 9.97
N ASN A 120 27.79 -7.37 9.26
CA ASN A 120 27.76 -7.47 7.80
C ASN A 120 26.61 -8.36 7.34
N ILE A 121 25.73 -7.80 6.51
CA ILE A 121 24.52 -8.47 6.05
C ILE A 121 24.80 -9.63 5.09
N ALA A 122 25.84 -9.51 4.26
CA ALA A 122 26.21 -10.59 3.34
C ALA A 122 26.76 -11.80 4.11
N GLU A 123 27.62 -11.56 5.08
CA GLU A 123 28.16 -12.59 5.99
C GLU A 123 27.03 -13.31 6.73
N SER A 124 26.06 -12.56 7.25
CA SER A 124 24.93 -13.11 8.01
C SER A 124 24.05 -14.05 7.19
N LEU A 125 23.81 -13.71 5.91
CA LEU A 125 23.07 -14.58 5.00
C LEU A 125 23.82 -15.88 4.71
N VAL A 126 25.14 -15.80 4.50
CA VAL A 126 25.97 -16.97 4.21
C VAL A 126 26.07 -17.89 5.43
N ALA A 127 26.27 -17.32 6.62
CA ALA A 127 26.35 -18.04 7.89
C ALA A 127 25.07 -18.83 8.23
N GLU A 128 23.91 -18.37 7.75
CA GLU A 128 22.63 -19.07 7.91
C GLU A 128 22.25 -19.96 6.72
N GLY A 129 23.13 -20.11 5.72
CA GLY A 129 22.87 -20.91 4.52
C GLY A 129 21.73 -20.35 3.65
N LEU A 130 21.53 -19.03 3.69
CA LEU A 130 20.49 -18.31 2.92
C LEU A 130 21.04 -17.64 1.65
N ALA A 131 22.36 -17.58 1.52
CA ALA A 131 23.07 -17.20 0.30
C ALA A 131 24.34 -18.04 0.16
N SER A 132 24.80 -18.22 -1.08
CA SER A 132 26.11 -18.80 -1.39
C SER A 132 27.09 -17.73 -1.82
N ARG A 133 28.38 -18.00 -1.70
CA ARG A 133 29.42 -17.15 -2.25
C ARG A 133 29.40 -17.18 -3.78
N ARG A 134 29.75 -16.08 -4.44
CA ARG A 134 29.95 -16.05 -5.90
C ARG A 134 31.31 -16.62 -6.26
N GLU A 135 31.33 -17.57 -7.19
CA GLU A 135 32.56 -18.14 -7.73
C GLU A 135 33.25 -17.17 -8.72
N GLY A 136 34.57 -17.34 -8.91
CA GLY A 136 35.35 -16.55 -9.87
C GLY A 136 35.87 -15.20 -9.36
N ILE A 137 35.64 -14.85 -8.10
CA ILE A 137 36.26 -13.68 -7.46
C ILE A 137 37.62 -14.09 -6.88
N ARG A 138 38.68 -13.28 -7.11
CA ARG A 138 40.06 -13.62 -6.72
C ARG A 138 40.14 -14.01 -5.24
N ALA A 139 40.74 -15.17 -4.96
CA ALA A 139 40.88 -15.77 -3.62
C ALA A 139 41.77 -15.00 -2.63
N ASN A 140 42.36 -13.87 -3.04
CA ASN A 140 43.27 -13.08 -2.20
C ASN A 140 42.59 -11.88 -1.51
N ASN A 141 41.25 -11.84 -1.43
CA ASN A 141 40.51 -10.83 -0.66
C ASN A 141 40.16 -11.38 0.75
N PRO A 142 40.60 -10.74 1.86
CA PRO A 142 40.21 -11.14 3.22
C PRO A 142 38.70 -11.35 3.43
N GLU A 143 37.86 -10.53 2.79
CA GLU A 143 36.40 -10.64 2.88
C GLU A 143 35.87 -11.92 2.21
N GLN A 144 36.50 -12.35 1.12
CA GLN A 144 36.16 -13.60 0.44
C GLN A 144 36.56 -14.82 1.29
N ASN A 145 37.69 -14.74 1.99
CA ASN A 145 38.10 -15.79 2.92
C ASN A 145 37.12 -15.88 4.09
N ARG A 146 36.69 -14.74 4.63
CA ARG A 146 35.67 -14.70 5.67
C ARG A 146 34.34 -15.31 5.23
N LEU A 147 33.87 -14.99 4.02
CA LEU A 147 32.66 -15.60 3.46
C LEU A 147 32.82 -17.12 3.24
N ALA A 148 34.00 -17.59 2.83
CA ALA A 148 34.27 -19.01 2.69
C ALA A 148 34.21 -19.75 4.03
N GLU A 149 34.83 -19.20 5.08
CA GLU A 149 34.74 -19.75 6.44
C GLU A 149 33.29 -19.89 6.92
N LEU A 150 32.48 -18.85 6.73
CA LEU A 150 31.07 -18.85 7.14
C LEU A 150 30.23 -19.84 6.33
N GLU A 151 30.51 -19.97 5.03
CA GLU A 151 29.83 -20.93 4.17
C GLU A 151 30.15 -22.36 4.59
N ASP A 152 31.40 -22.67 4.91
CA ASP A 152 31.80 -24.00 5.37
C ASP A 152 31.21 -24.31 6.75
N GLN A 153 31.12 -23.33 7.66
CA GLN A 153 30.38 -23.48 8.92
C GLN A 153 28.89 -23.77 8.67
N ALA A 154 28.25 -23.07 7.73
CA ALA A 154 26.85 -23.30 7.39
C ALA A 154 26.62 -24.70 6.78
N LYS A 155 27.57 -25.19 5.96
CA LYS A 155 27.57 -26.55 5.40
C LYS A 155 27.70 -27.61 6.49
N VAL A 156 28.68 -27.48 7.38
CA VAL A 156 28.89 -28.42 8.50
C VAL A 156 27.67 -28.45 9.43
N ALA A 157 27.08 -27.28 9.69
CA ALA A 157 25.87 -27.17 10.50
C ALA A 157 24.57 -27.54 9.76
N LYS A 158 24.64 -27.90 8.47
CA LYS A 158 23.50 -28.25 7.61
C LYS A 158 22.38 -27.19 7.64
N LYS A 159 22.75 -25.91 7.60
CA LYS A 159 21.81 -24.79 7.65
C LYS A 159 21.26 -24.42 6.27
N GLY A 160 19.99 -24.01 6.22
CA GLY A 160 19.38 -23.44 5.03
C GLY A 160 19.53 -24.35 3.81
N MET A 161 20.09 -23.80 2.72
CA MET A 161 20.32 -24.54 1.47
C MET A 161 21.29 -25.72 1.60
N TRP A 162 22.04 -25.81 2.70
CA TRP A 162 22.95 -26.92 3.01
C TRP A 162 22.31 -28.02 3.87
N SER A 163 21.04 -27.86 4.24
CA SER A 163 20.25 -28.92 4.88
C SER A 163 19.96 -30.08 3.92
N GLU A 164 19.56 -31.22 4.47
CA GLU A 164 19.20 -32.38 3.65
C GLU A 164 17.88 -32.16 2.89
N GLY A 165 17.85 -32.58 1.63
CA GLY A 165 16.68 -32.46 0.75
C GLY A 165 16.77 -31.30 -0.24
N THR A 166 15.68 -31.08 -0.99
CA THR A 166 15.64 -30.10 -2.09
C THR A 166 15.27 -28.67 -1.65
N GLY A 167 14.86 -28.50 -0.38
CA GLY A 167 14.30 -27.23 0.10
C GLY A 167 12.93 -26.87 -0.50
N SER A 168 12.24 -27.80 -1.15
CA SER A 168 10.93 -27.56 -1.80
C SER A 168 9.86 -27.02 -0.84
N HIS A 169 9.91 -27.39 0.44
CA HIS A 169 9.00 -26.88 1.49
C HIS A 169 9.13 -25.37 1.75
N THR A 170 10.21 -24.74 1.26
CA THR A 170 10.42 -23.28 1.36
C THR A 170 9.83 -22.50 0.19
N VAL A 171 9.44 -23.20 -0.88
CA VAL A 171 8.85 -22.63 -2.09
C VAL A 171 7.36 -22.41 -1.82
N ARG A 172 6.91 -21.16 -1.90
CA ARG A 172 5.50 -20.83 -1.61
C ARG A 172 4.62 -21.19 -2.78
N ASP A 173 3.46 -21.78 -2.48
CA ASP A 173 2.33 -21.83 -3.39
C ASP A 173 1.59 -20.48 -3.39
N LEU A 174 2.08 -19.53 -4.18
CA LEU A 174 1.52 -18.18 -4.24
C LEU A 174 0.18 -18.16 -4.97
N LYS A 175 -0.85 -17.66 -4.28
CA LYS A 175 -2.20 -17.54 -4.82
C LYS A 175 -2.50 -16.10 -5.17
N TYR A 176 -2.51 -15.78 -6.46
CA TYR A 176 -2.74 -14.41 -6.95
C TYR A 176 -4.21 -14.03 -7.16
N THR A 177 -5.09 -15.04 -7.14
CA THR A 177 -6.53 -14.91 -7.37
C THR A 177 -7.27 -15.74 -6.32
N ILE A 178 -8.33 -15.19 -5.76
CA ILE A 178 -9.28 -15.91 -4.91
C ILE A 178 -10.48 -16.27 -5.77
N GLU A 179 -10.85 -17.55 -5.81
CA GLU A 179 -11.96 -18.04 -6.63
C GLU A 179 -13.30 -17.43 -6.21
N ASN A 180 -13.61 -17.48 -4.91
CA ASN A 180 -14.81 -16.86 -4.34
C ASN A 180 -14.43 -15.87 -3.22
N PRO A 181 -14.15 -14.59 -3.56
CA PRO A 181 -13.72 -13.58 -2.59
C PRO A 181 -14.72 -13.35 -1.45
N ARG A 182 -16.03 -13.45 -1.71
CA ARG A 182 -17.07 -13.27 -0.68
C ARG A 182 -17.00 -14.39 0.35
N HIS A 183 -17.07 -15.64 -0.11
CA HIS A 183 -16.96 -16.80 0.77
C HIS A 183 -15.64 -16.80 1.55
N PHE A 184 -14.53 -16.42 0.91
CA PHE A 184 -13.22 -16.33 1.56
C PHE A 184 -13.19 -15.29 2.69
N VAL A 185 -13.80 -14.12 2.50
CA VAL A 185 -13.87 -13.11 3.57
C VAL A 185 -14.81 -13.56 4.68
N ASP A 186 -15.97 -14.13 4.34
CA ASP A 186 -16.97 -14.57 5.31
C ASP A 186 -16.43 -15.72 6.20
N SER A 187 -15.66 -16.64 5.64
CA SER A 187 -15.05 -17.76 6.38
C SER A 187 -13.99 -17.33 7.40
N MET A 188 -13.44 -16.11 7.26
CA MET A 188 -12.49 -15.56 8.22
C MET A 188 -13.19 -14.94 9.44
N HIS A 189 -14.52 -14.78 9.40
CA HIS A 189 -15.36 -14.30 10.50
C HIS A 189 -14.83 -13.00 11.15
N GLN A 190 -14.31 -12.10 10.32
CA GLN A 190 -13.68 -10.83 10.74
C GLN A 190 -12.59 -11.01 11.83
N LYS A 191 -11.98 -12.20 11.91
CA LYS A 191 -10.84 -12.44 12.80
C LYS A 191 -9.58 -11.83 12.16
N PRO A 192 -8.66 -11.27 12.97
CA PRO A 192 -7.40 -10.74 12.45
C PRO A 192 -6.57 -11.84 11.77
N VAL A 193 -6.19 -11.64 10.51
CA VAL A 193 -5.35 -12.55 9.73
C VAL A 193 -3.93 -11.99 9.67
N ASN A 194 -2.93 -12.80 10.00
CA ASN A 194 -1.52 -12.39 9.89
C ASN A 194 -1.16 -12.13 8.42
N ALA A 195 -0.50 -11.02 8.15
CA ALA A 195 -0.12 -10.64 6.79
C ALA A 195 1.17 -9.82 6.73
N ILE A 196 1.74 -9.74 5.54
CA ILE A 196 2.89 -8.89 5.23
C ILE A 196 2.46 -7.90 4.15
N ILE A 197 2.66 -6.60 4.37
CA ILE A 197 2.38 -5.60 3.34
C ILE A 197 3.50 -5.61 2.30
N GLU A 198 3.22 -6.09 1.09
CA GLU A 198 4.25 -6.25 0.04
C GLU A 198 4.45 -4.98 -0.78
N HIS A 199 3.38 -4.24 -1.02
CA HIS A 199 3.41 -3.03 -1.84
C HIS A 199 2.34 -2.04 -1.41
N VAL A 200 2.59 -0.76 -1.61
CA VAL A 200 1.63 0.32 -1.36
C VAL A 200 1.35 1.02 -2.68
N ARG A 201 0.11 0.95 -3.16
CA ARG A 201 -0.27 1.62 -4.43
C ARG A 201 -0.50 3.10 -4.18
N ASP A 202 -1.29 3.41 -3.17
CA ASP A 202 -1.55 4.75 -2.64
C ASP A 202 -1.71 4.69 -1.11
N GLY A 203 -1.99 5.81 -0.46
CA GLY A 203 -2.09 5.85 1.01
C GLY A 203 -3.13 4.88 1.61
N SER A 204 -4.17 4.52 0.86
CA SER A 204 -5.29 3.69 1.33
C SER A 204 -5.41 2.32 0.65
N VAL A 205 -4.57 2.02 -0.34
CA VAL A 205 -4.60 0.77 -1.11
C VAL A 205 -3.24 0.07 -1.08
N VAL A 206 -3.21 -1.14 -0.55
CA VAL A 206 -1.99 -1.95 -0.39
C VAL A 206 -2.14 -3.33 -1.02
N ARG A 207 -1.02 -3.97 -1.33
CA ARG A 207 -0.95 -5.41 -1.62
C ARG A 207 -0.44 -6.11 -0.38
N ALA A 208 -1.15 -7.12 0.08
CA ALA A 208 -0.83 -7.89 1.26
C ALA A 208 -0.66 -9.37 0.92
N LEU A 209 0.35 -10.00 1.50
CA LEU A 209 0.53 -11.44 1.51
C LEU A 209 -0.13 -11.99 2.78
N LEU A 210 -1.28 -12.64 2.64
CA LEU A 210 -1.99 -13.26 3.77
C LEU A 210 -1.34 -14.60 4.12
N LEU A 211 -1.20 -14.87 5.42
CA LEU A 211 -0.65 -16.09 5.97
C LEU A 211 -1.76 -16.96 6.59
N PRO A 212 -1.60 -18.29 6.62
CA PRO A 212 -0.42 -19.07 6.21
C PRO A 212 -0.39 -19.43 4.72
N ASP A 213 -1.50 -19.32 3.99
CA ASP A 213 -1.66 -19.92 2.66
C ASP A 213 -1.12 -19.10 1.48
N TYR A 214 -0.43 -17.99 1.77
CA TYR A 214 0.27 -17.14 0.80
C TYR A 214 -0.62 -16.55 -0.31
N TYR A 215 -1.82 -16.08 0.06
CA TYR A 215 -2.67 -15.28 -0.84
C TYR A 215 -2.12 -13.87 -1.01
N LEU A 216 -1.79 -13.48 -2.24
CA LEU A 216 -1.36 -12.11 -2.55
C LEU A 216 -2.55 -11.28 -3.04
N VAL A 217 -3.18 -10.56 -2.10
CA VAL A 217 -4.43 -9.83 -2.32
C VAL A 217 -4.22 -8.31 -2.37
N THR A 218 -5.21 -7.60 -2.90
CA THR A 218 -5.30 -6.13 -2.76
C THR A 218 -6.22 -5.80 -1.59
N VAL A 219 -5.74 -5.01 -0.64
CA VAL A 219 -6.54 -4.53 0.49
C VAL A 219 -6.73 -3.02 0.34
N MET A 220 -7.98 -2.58 0.41
CA MET A 220 -8.37 -1.17 0.47
C MET A 220 -8.87 -0.88 1.88
N LEU A 221 -8.38 0.20 2.49
CA LEU A 221 -8.77 0.58 3.85
C LEU A 221 -10.26 0.97 3.90
N SER A 222 -11.03 0.26 4.71
CA SER A 222 -12.46 0.50 4.87
C SER A 222 -12.76 1.88 5.44
N GLY A 223 -13.86 2.48 4.99
CA GLY A 223 -14.37 3.76 5.48
C GLY A 223 -13.60 5.00 5.04
N ILE A 224 -12.48 4.88 4.34
CA ILE A 224 -11.65 6.02 3.91
C ILE A 224 -11.22 5.93 2.45
N LYS A 225 -10.73 7.06 1.91
CA LYS A 225 -10.02 7.11 0.63
C LYS A 225 -8.94 8.18 0.67
N CYS A 226 -7.74 7.81 0.22
CA CYS A 226 -6.65 8.75 -0.05
C CYS A 226 -6.71 9.29 -1.48
N PRO A 227 -6.06 10.45 -1.76
CA PRO A 227 -5.76 10.86 -3.12
C PRO A 227 -4.99 9.77 -3.87
N THR A 228 -5.30 9.62 -5.15
CA THR A 228 -4.82 8.50 -5.99
C THR A 228 -3.92 8.98 -7.12
N PHE A 229 -3.29 8.04 -7.82
CA PHE A 229 -2.54 8.30 -9.04
C PHE A 229 -3.47 8.05 -10.23
N LYS A 230 -3.74 9.08 -11.03
CA LYS A 230 -4.49 8.95 -12.27
C LYS A 230 -3.58 8.34 -13.32
N ARG A 231 -4.06 7.30 -13.99
CA ARG A 231 -3.31 6.64 -15.05
C ARG A 231 -3.86 7.08 -16.39
N GLU A 232 -3.00 7.73 -17.17
CA GLU A 232 -3.31 8.16 -18.53
C GLU A 232 -3.21 6.96 -19.50
N ALA A 233 -3.74 7.12 -20.71
CA ALA A 233 -3.81 6.04 -21.71
C ALA A 233 -2.43 5.55 -22.20
N ASP A 234 -1.40 6.40 -22.11
CA ASP A 234 0.00 6.09 -22.40
C ASP A 234 0.71 5.32 -21.25
N GLY A 235 0.02 5.12 -20.12
CA GLY A 235 0.55 4.47 -18.94
C GLY A 235 1.24 5.41 -17.95
N THR A 236 1.32 6.71 -18.24
CA THR A 236 1.86 7.73 -17.32
C THR A 236 0.93 7.90 -16.11
N GLU A 237 1.52 7.88 -14.90
CA GLU A 237 0.78 8.10 -13.65
C GLU A 237 0.96 9.55 -13.16
N THR A 238 -0.13 10.31 -13.13
CA THR A 238 -0.17 11.67 -12.59
C THR A 238 -0.74 11.66 -11.16
N PRO A 239 0.00 12.10 -10.13
CA PRO A 239 -0.49 12.11 -8.77
C PRO A 239 -1.54 13.21 -8.55
N GLU A 240 -2.66 12.88 -7.91
CA GLU A 240 -3.53 13.89 -7.31
C GLU A 240 -2.78 14.65 -6.20
N SER A 241 -3.26 15.84 -5.84
CA SER A 241 -2.67 16.60 -4.74
C SER A 241 -2.64 15.77 -3.46
N PHE A 242 -1.47 15.70 -2.81
CA PHE A 242 -1.18 14.89 -1.63
C PHE A 242 -1.15 13.36 -1.83
N ALA A 243 -1.25 12.85 -3.07
CA ALA A 243 -1.21 11.39 -3.32
C ALA A 243 0.14 10.76 -2.99
N ALA A 244 1.24 11.40 -3.39
CA ALA A 244 2.60 10.91 -3.12
C ALA A 244 2.93 10.94 -1.62
N GLU A 245 2.51 12.00 -0.93
CA GLU A 245 2.70 12.18 0.51
C GLU A 245 1.87 11.19 1.32
N ALA A 246 0.61 10.96 0.92
CA ALA A 246 -0.25 9.95 1.53
C ALA A 246 0.31 8.53 1.34
N LYS A 247 0.80 8.22 0.12
CA LYS A 247 1.50 6.96 -0.17
C LYS A 247 2.73 6.80 0.72
N PHE A 248 3.58 7.82 0.79
CA PHE A 248 4.78 7.81 1.64
C PHE A 248 4.43 7.64 3.14
N PHE A 249 3.35 8.26 3.61
CA PHE A 249 2.88 8.14 4.98
C PHE A 249 2.60 6.69 5.36
N THR A 250 1.94 5.95 4.47
CA THR A 250 1.66 4.52 4.62
C THR A 250 2.90 3.66 4.39
N GLU A 251 3.70 3.92 3.34
CA GLU A 251 4.91 3.16 3.04
C GLU A 251 5.93 3.20 4.18
N SER A 252 6.21 4.38 4.72
CA SER A 252 7.20 4.57 5.79
C SER A 252 6.85 3.84 7.09
N ARG A 253 5.57 3.45 7.27
CA ARG A 253 5.05 2.78 8.47
C ARG A 253 4.80 1.29 8.27
N LEU A 254 4.23 0.90 7.12
CA LEU A 254 3.69 -0.44 6.93
C LEU A 254 4.38 -1.28 5.88
N LEU A 255 5.13 -0.69 4.93
CA LEU A 255 5.76 -1.47 3.84
C LEU A 255 6.66 -2.58 4.39
N GLN A 256 6.42 -3.83 4.03
CA GLN A 256 7.12 -5.02 4.51
C GLN A 256 7.12 -5.23 6.03
N ARG A 257 6.16 -4.65 6.75
CA ARG A 257 5.94 -4.93 8.17
C ARG A 257 4.98 -6.11 8.32
N ASP A 258 5.14 -6.84 9.41
CA ASP A 258 4.16 -7.80 9.89
C ASP A 258 2.97 -7.03 10.46
N VAL A 259 1.77 -7.37 9.99
CA VAL A 259 0.52 -6.77 10.41
C VAL A 259 -0.53 -7.85 10.62
N GLN A 260 -1.62 -7.49 11.26
CA GLN A 260 -2.85 -8.26 11.17
C GLN A 260 -3.87 -7.48 10.37
N ILE A 261 -4.61 -8.15 9.49
CA ILE A 261 -5.65 -7.52 8.68
C ILE A 261 -6.98 -8.15 9.05
N VAL A 262 -7.95 -7.32 9.41
CA VAL A 262 -9.34 -7.75 9.53
C VAL A 262 -9.96 -7.64 8.15
N LEU A 263 -10.37 -8.77 7.58
CA LEU A 263 -11.07 -8.81 6.29
C LEU A 263 -12.56 -8.58 6.56
N GLU A 264 -13.07 -7.42 6.15
CA GLU A 264 -14.41 -6.95 6.53
C GLU A 264 -15.43 -7.17 5.42
N SER A 265 -15.03 -6.96 4.17
CA SER A 265 -15.86 -7.19 2.98
C SER A 265 -14.98 -7.31 1.73
N CYS A 266 -15.57 -7.45 0.56
CA CYS A 266 -14.82 -7.48 -0.71
C CYS A 266 -15.64 -6.91 -1.88
N HIS A 267 -14.93 -6.43 -2.89
CA HIS A 267 -15.48 -6.10 -4.20
C HIS A 267 -14.50 -6.57 -5.29
N ASN A 268 -14.95 -7.48 -6.15
CA ASN A 268 -14.08 -8.23 -7.07
C ASN A 268 -12.95 -8.93 -6.30
N GLN A 269 -11.69 -8.79 -6.75
CA GLN A 269 -10.51 -9.31 -6.04
C GLN A 269 -9.97 -8.36 -4.96
N ASN A 270 -10.60 -7.21 -4.75
CA ASN A 270 -10.18 -6.25 -3.74
C ASN A 270 -10.92 -6.55 -2.43
N ILE A 271 -10.17 -6.65 -1.34
CA ILE A 271 -10.70 -6.84 0.00
C ILE A 271 -10.81 -5.47 0.68
N LEU A 272 -11.95 -5.20 1.30
CA LEU A 272 -12.12 -4.10 2.23
C LEU A 272 -11.70 -4.58 3.61
N GLY A 273 -10.80 -3.86 4.26
CA GLY A 273 -10.33 -4.27 5.57
C GLY A 273 -9.61 -3.20 6.35
N THR A 274 -9.27 -3.56 7.58
CA THR A 274 -8.54 -2.71 8.51
C THR A 274 -7.19 -3.33 8.83
N ILE A 275 -6.11 -2.56 8.67
CA ILE A 275 -4.75 -3.00 9.02
C ILE A 275 -4.46 -2.64 10.48
N LEU A 276 -4.12 -3.65 11.27
CA LEU A 276 -3.76 -3.56 12.67
C LEU A 276 -2.24 -3.69 12.81
N HIS A 277 -1.65 -2.74 13.53
CA HIS A 277 -0.24 -2.73 13.89
C HIS A 277 -0.08 -2.19 15.33
N PRO A 278 0.86 -2.69 16.14
CA PRO A 278 1.03 -2.27 17.53
C PRO A 278 1.18 -0.75 17.71
N ASN A 279 1.83 -0.08 16.76
CA ASN A 279 2.07 1.37 16.80
C ASN A 279 0.83 2.23 16.43
N GLY A 280 -0.30 1.62 16.10
CA GLY A 280 -1.57 2.33 15.86
C GLY A 280 -2.29 1.94 14.57
N ASN A 281 -3.50 2.50 14.44
CA ASN A 281 -4.40 2.25 13.31
C ASN A 281 -4.10 3.22 12.15
N ILE A 282 -3.61 2.70 11.03
CA ILE A 282 -3.23 3.53 9.88
C ILE A 282 -4.43 4.31 9.30
N THR A 283 -5.64 3.75 9.36
CA THR A 283 -6.87 4.39 8.85
C THR A 283 -7.18 5.68 9.61
N GLU A 284 -7.08 5.64 10.94
CA GLU A 284 -7.31 6.82 11.80
C GLU A 284 -6.20 7.86 11.62
N LEU A 285 -4.94 7.41 11.53
CA LEU A 285 -3.78 8.28 11.34
C LEU A 285 -3.84 9.05 10.02
N LEU A 286 -4.23 8.38 8.92
CA LEU A 286 -4.40 9.02 7.62
C LEU A 286 -5.47 10.12 7.63
N LEU A 287 -6.60 9.86 8.31
CA LEU A 287 -7.66 10.87 8.48
C LEU A 287 -7.20 12.04 9.35
N LYS A 288 -6.60 11.75 10.50
CA LYS A 288 -6.15 12.76 11.47
C LYS A 288 -5.09 13.70 10.90
N GLU A 289 -4.20 13.17 10.05
CA GLU A 289 -3.21 13.97 9.33
C GLU A 289 -3.77 14.63 8.05
N GLY A 290 -5.03 14.40 7.68
CA GLY A 290 -5.64 15.00 6.50
C GLY A 290 -5.13 14.43 5.18
N PHE A 291 -4.59 13.21 5.17
CA PHE A 291 -4.22 12.47 3.94
C PHE A 291 -5.37 11.66 3.37
N ALA A 292 -6.48 11.51 4.11
CA ALA A 292 -7.66 10.79 3.67
C ALA A 292 -8.93 11.54 4.05
N ARG A 293 -10.02 11.16 3.38
CA ARG A 293 -11.40 11.54 3.71
C ARG A 293 -12.24 10.31 4.01
N CYS A 294 -13.28 10.46 4.83
CA CYS A 294 -14.27 9.43 5.08
C CYS A 294 -15.10 9.15 3.83
N VAL A 295 -15.53 7.90 3.67
CA VAL A 295 -16.28 7.42 2.51
C VAL A 295 -17.51 6.66 2.97
N ASP A 296 -18.69 7.20 2.71
CA ASP A 296 -19.96 6.70 3.26
C ASP A 296 -20.28 5.26 2.84
N TRP A 297 -19.99 4.87 1.60
CA TRP A 297 -20.39 3.54 1.08
C TRP A 297 -19.62 2.38 1.73
N SER A 298 -18.42 2.64 2.27
CA SER A 298 -17.58 1.64 2.93
C SER A 298 -17.40 1.89 4.42
N ILE A 299 -18.02 2.93 4.99
CA ILE A 299 -17.87 3.22 6.43
C ILE A 299 -18.64 2.24 7.30
N ALA A 300 -19.73 1.67 6.78
CA ALA A 300 -20.55 0.70 7.50
C ALA A 300 -19.85 -0.65 7.69
N VAL A 301 -18.92 -1.02 6.79
CA VAL A 301 -18.15 -2.27 6.91
C VAL A 301 -16.99 -2.15 7.91
N TYR A 302 -16.64 -0.95 8.36
CA TYR A 302 -15.54 -0.73 9.29
C TYR A 302 -15.90 -1.20 10.71
N THR A 303 -15.14 -2.16 11.23
CA THR A 303 -15.47 -2.89 12.47
C THR A 303 -14.84 -2.30 13.75
N ARG A 304 -14.14 -1.16 13.67
CA ARG A 304 -13.36 -0.59 14.80
C ARG A 304 -13.90 0.72 15.37
N GLY A 305 -15.15 1.06 15.01
CA GLY A 305 -15.86 2.26 15.45
C GLY A 305 -15.84 3.38 14.41
N ALA A 306 -16.90 3.48 13.60
CA ALA A 306 -17.01 4.46 12.53
C ALA A 306 -17.00 5.91 13.04
N GLU A 307 -17.45 6.14 14.28
CA GLU A 307 -17.43 7.42 14.97
C GLU A 307 -16.00 7.95 15.16
N LYS A 308 -15.01 7.07 15.38
CA LYS A 308 -13.60 7.45 15.49
C LYS A 308 -13.05 7.99 14.19
N LEU A 309 -13.42 7.39 13.06
CA LEU A 309 -13.05 7.88 11.74
C LEU A 309 -13.61 9.29 11.50
N ARG A 310 -14.90 9.50 11.82
CA ARG A 310 -15.52 10.83 11.70
C ARG A 310 -14.86 11.86 12.60
N ALA A 311 -14.50 11.50 13.82
CA ALA A 311 -13.78 12.39 14.74
C ALA A 311 -12.37 12.75 14.20
N ALA A 312 -11.63 11.77 13.69
CA ALA A 312 -10.31 11.99 13.09
C ALA A 312 -10.37 12.89 11.84
N GLU A 313 -11.36 12.67 10.96
CA GLU A 313 -11.58 13.54 9.79
C GLU A 313 -11.95 14.97 10.21
N ARG A 314 -12.82 15.11 11.21
CA ARG A 314 -13.23 16.42 11.75
C ARG A 314 -12.03 17.19 12.29
N TYR A 315 -11.14 16.53 13.03
CA TYR A 315 -9.91 17.12 13.54
C TYR A 315 -9.06 17.76 12.42
N ALA A 316 -8.89 17.05 11.30
CA ALA A 316 -8.12 17.54 10.16
C ALA A 316 -8.84 18.67 9.38
N LYS A 317 -10.17 18.59 9.25
CA LYS A 317 -11.01 19.63 8.62
C LYS A 317 -10.94 20.96 9.37
N GLU A 318 -11.13 20.92 10.69
CA GLU A 318 -11.12 22.12 11.56
C GLU A 318 -9.77 22.85 11.51
N ARG A 319 -8.68 22.11 11.31
CA ARG A 319 -7.30 22.62 11.21
C ARG A 319 -6.84 22.88 9.78
N LYS A 320 -7.71 22.66 8.78
CA LYS A 320 -7.40 22.83 7.35
C LYS A 320 -6.12 22.09 6.92
N LEU A 321 -5.95 20.84 7.39
CA LEU A 321 -4.75 20.05 7.11
C LEU A 321 -4.80 19.43 5.70
N ARG A 322 -3.72 19.62 4.93
CA ARG A 322 -3.43 18.93 3.64
C ARG A 322 -4.61 19.00 2.66
N ILE A 323 -5.35 17.91 2.45
CA ILE A 323 -6.50 17.89 1.51
C ILE A 323 -7.60 18.89 1.93
N TRP A 324 -7.60 19.33 3.20
CA TRP A 324 -8.53 20.30 3.75
C TRP A 324 -8.01 21.74 3.76
N ARG A 325 -6.83 22.03 3.17
CA ARG A 325 -6.25 23.39 3.15
C ARG A 325 -7.19 24.44 2.54
N ASP A 326 -7.90 24.03 1.49
CA ASP A 326 -8.85 24.86 0.73
C ASP A 326 -10.30 24.58 1.16
N TYR A 327 -10.50 23.91 2.30
CA TYR A 327 -11.84 23.61 2.80
C TYR A 327 -12.56 24.90 3.21
N VAL A 328 -13.65 25.17 2.51
CA VAL A 328 -14.63 26.20 2.87
C VAL A 328 -15.71 25.52 3.68
N ALA A 329 -15.72 25.76 4.99
CA ALA A 329 -16.84 25.34 5.82
C ALA A 329 -18.12 25.96 5.25
N PRO A 330 -19.24 25.22 5.18
CA PRO A 330 -20.53 25.82 4.87
C PRO A 330 -20.78 26.93 5.88
N THR A 331 -20.56 28.17 5.47
CA THR A 331 -20.86 29.33 6.28
C THR A 331 -22.37 29.32 6.44
N ALA A 332 -22.83 29.23 7.68
CA ALA A 332 -24.22 29.44 8.05
C ALA A 332 -24.65 30.91 7.86
N ASN A 333 -24.10 31.59 6.85
CA ASN A 333 -24.54 32.89 6.35
C ASN A 333 -25.51 32.66 5.18
N LEU A 334 -26.44 31.72 5.34
CA LEU A 334 -27.74 31.88 4.70
C LEU A 334 -28.34 33.13 5.36
N ASP A 335 -28.76 34.12 4.56
CA ASP A 335 -29.55 35.23 5.06
C ASP A 335 -30.69 34.68 5.92
N GLN A 336 -31.14 35.40 6.94
CA GLN A 336 -32.19 34.92 7.84
C GLN A 336 -33.47 34.51 7.06
N LYS A 337 -33.73 35.18 5.93
CA LYS A 337 -34.78 34.86 4.95
C LYS A 337 -34.63 33.49 4.27
N ASP A 338 -33.41 32.95 4.19
CA ASP A 338 -33.11 31.64 3.59
C ASP A 338 -32.95 30.54 4.66
N LYS A 339 -32.76 30.91 5.94
CA LYS A 339 -32.73 29.96 7.07
C LYS A 339 -34.12 29.48 7.46
N GLN A 340 -35.10 30.39 7.48
CA GLN A 340 -36.50 30.07 7.78
C GLN A 340 -37.40 30.88 6.86
N PHE A 341 -38.22 30.18 6.09
CA PHE A 341 -39.24 30.77 5.24
C PHE A 341 -40.42 29.83 5.13
N VAL A 342 -41.59 30.41 4.86
CA VAL A 342 -42.82 29.66 4.56
C VAL A 342 -42.95 29.55 3.05
N ALA A 343 -43.18 28.34 2.54
CA ALA A 343 -43.31 28.09 1.12
C ALA A 343 -44.28 26.94 0.86
N LYS A 344 -45.04 27.03 -0.23
CA LYS A 344 -45.98 25.97 -0.60
C LYS A 344 -45.24 24.86 -1.34
N VAL A 345 -45.35 23.62 -0.88
CA VAL A 345 -44.75 22.48 -1.59
C VAL A 345 -45.51 22.24 -2.89
N MET A 346 -44.83 22.36 -4.02
CA MET A 346 -45.41 22.21 -5.36
C MET A 346 -45.20 20.81 -5.91
N GLN A 347 -44.01 20.24 -5.68
CA GLN A 347 -43.63 18.96 -6.25
C GLN A 347 -42.68 18.22 -5.31
N VAL A 348 -42.75 16.89 -5.32
CA VAL A 348 -41.75 16.02 -4.73
C VAL A 348 -40.95 15.37 -5.87
N LEU A 349 -39.64 15.63 -5.90
CA LEU A 349 -38.74 15.06 -6.89
C LEU A 349 -38.42 13.62 -6.48
N ASN A 350 -37.76 13.46 -5.33
CA ASN A 350 -37.31 12.19 -4.75
C ASN A 350 -37.68 12.11 -3.26
N ALA A 351 -37.33 11.00 -2.60
CA ALA A 351 -37.58 10.82 -1.17
C ALA A 351 -36.83 11.82 -0.26
N ASP A 352 -35.85 12.57 -0.79
CA ASP A 352 -35.08 13.59 -0.07
C ASP A 352 -35.18 15.00 -0.68
N ALA A 353 -35.93 15.20 -1.76
CA ALA A 353 -35.91 16.45 -2.51
C ALA A 353 -37.33 16.94 -2.86
N ILE A 354 -37.63 18.18 -2.46
CA ILE A 354 -38.92 18.85 -2.73
C ILE A 354 -38.71 20.17 -3.46
N VAL A 355 -39.66 20.54 -4.32
CA VAL A 355 -39.74 21.86 -4.93
C VAL A 355 -40.82 22.65 -4.21
N VAL A 356 -40.44 23.80 -3.69
CA VAL A 356 -41.33 24.72 -2.97
C VAL A 356 -41.47 26.02 -3.75
N LYS A 357 -42.67 26.61 -3.72
CA LYS A 357 -42.95 27.94 -4.25
C LYS A 357 -42.91 28.95 -3.12
N LEU A 358 -42.00 29.90 -3.22
CA LEU A 358 -41.82 31.01 -2.30
C LEU A 358 -42.96 32.03 -2.47
N ASN A 359 -43.16 32.89 -1.46
CA ASN A 359 -44.13 33.98 -1.54
C ASN A 359 -43.80 34.99 -2.66
N SER A 360 -42.54 35.10 -3.08
CA SER A 360 -42.12 35.90 -4.24
C SER A 360 -42.62 35.35 -5.58
N GLY A 361 -43.12 34.11 -5.60
CA GLY A 361 -43.49 33.41 -6.82
C GLY A 361 -42.41 32.46 -7.34
N ASP A 362 -41.17 32.60 -6.87
CA ASP A 362 -40.02 31.78 -7.28
C ASP A 362 -40.11 30.34 -6.78
N HIS A 363 -39.53 29.41 -7.53
CA HIS A 363 -39.44 28.00 -7.16
C HIS A 363 -38.03 27.67 -6.65
N LYS A 364 -37.94 26.96 -5.52
CA LYS A 364 -36.68 26.53 -4.92
C LYS A 364 -36.71 25.03 -4.64
N THR A 365 -35.62 24.34 -4.95
CA THR A 365 -35.45 22.92 -4.61
C THR A 365 -34.77 22.80 -3.26
N ILE A 366 -35.42 22.13 -2.31
CA ILE A 366 -34.93 21.87 -0.97
C ILE A 366 -34.60 20.40 -0.84
N HIS A 367 -33.37 20.12 -0.41
CA HIS A 367 -32.92 18.78 -0.08
C HIS A 367 -32.94 18.60 1.44
N LEU A 368 -33.56 17.53 1.89
CA LEU A 368 -33.61 17.18 3.31
C LEU A 368 -32.21 16.77 3.77
N SER A 369 -31.69 17.50 4.76
CA SER A 369 -30.37 17.21 5.31
C SER A 369 -30.38 15.88 6.07
N SER A 370 -29.22 15.23 6.08
CA SER A 370 -28.95 14.03 6.90
C SER A 370 -29.74 12.76 6.54
N ILE A 371 -30.53 12.78 5.46
CA ILE A 371 -31.16 11.57 4.92
C ILE A 371 -30.68 11.34 3.48
N ARG A 372 -30.75 10.10 3.02
CA ARG A 372 -30.57 9.76 1.61
C ARG A 372 -31.72 8.86 1.15
N PRO A 373 -32.13 9.00 -0.11
CA PRO A 373 -33.14 8.13 -0.67
C PRO A 373 -32.54 6.71 -0.80
N PRO A 374 -33.39 5.66 -0.81
CA PRO A 374 -32.96 4.29 -1.09
C PRO A 374 -32.07 4.22 -2.34
N ARG A 375 -31.13 3.28 -2.41
CA ARG A 375 -30.25 3.08 -3.57
C ARG A 375 -30.16 1.58 -3.87
N LEU A 376 -29.92 1.24 -5.12
CA LEU A 376 -29.52 -0.11 -5.48
C LEU A 376 -28.15 -0.40 -4.84
N GLU A 377 -28.07 -1.48 -4.07
CA GLU A 377 -26.80 -1.98 -3.58
C GLU A 377 -26.01 -2.57 -4.77
N GLY A 378 -24.75 -2.17 -4.93
CA GLY A 378 -23.79 -2.89 -5.78
C GLY A 378 -23.51 -2.34 -7.18
N GLU A 379 -24.19 -1.32 -7.71
CA GLU A 379 -23.82 -0.77 -9.03
C GLU A 379 -22.85 0.41 -8.96
N GLY A 380 -21.56 0.08 -9.11
CA GLY A 380 -20.59 0.97 -9.71
C GLY A 380 -20.66 0.88 -11.24
N THR A 381 -21.17 1.94 -11.88
CA THR A 381 -20.82 2.36 -13.26
C THR A 381 -20.91 1.37 -14.44
N GLN A 382 -21.56 0.20 -14.35
CA GLN A 382 -21.43 -0.82 -15.42
C GLN A 382 -22.58 -1.03 -16.41
N ASP A 383 -23.78 -0.47 -16.25
CA ASP A 383 -24.82 -0.61 -17.28
C ASP A 383 -25.26 0.71 -17.89
N LYS A 384 -24.43 1.26 -18.80
CA LYS A 384 -24.79 2.45 -19.61
C LYS A 384 -25.91 2.18 -20.63
N ASN A 385 -26.31 0.92 -20.83
CA ASN A 385 -27.34 0.53 -21.80
C ASN A 385 -28.71 0.22 -21.21
N ARG A 386 -28.86 0.14 -19.89
CA ARG A 386 -30.18 -0.01 -19.26
C ARG A 386 -30.73 1.40 -19.02
N LYS A 387 -31.91 1.72 -19.58
CA LYS A 387 -32.66 2.94 -19.20
C LYS A 387 -33.15 2.76 -17.76
N LEU A 388 -32.25 2.91 -16.79
CA LEU A 388 -32.55 2.87 -15.37
C LEU A 388 -33.61 3.93 -15.08
N ARG A 389 -34.72 3.51 -14.47
CA ARG A 389 -35.75 4.39 -13.93
C ARG A 389 -35.67 4.29 -12.41
N PRO A 390 -34.80 5.10 -11.74
CA PRO A 390 -34.54 5.02 -10.31
C PRO A 390 -35.79 4.94 -9.43
N LEU A 391 -36.88 5.60 -9.84
CA LEU A 391 -38.13 5.62 -9.11
C LEU A 391 -38.77 4.23 -8.98
N TYR A 392 -38.69 3.40 -10.02
CA TYR A 392 -39.36 2.09 -10.07
C TYR A 392 -38.40 0.93 -9.87
N ASP A 393 -37.12 1.13 -10.16
CA ASP A 393 -36.11 0.06 -10.14
C ASP A 393 -35.40 -0.05 -8.78
N ILE A 394 -35.43 1.00 -7.95
CA ILE A 394 -34.83 0.98 -6.61
C ILE A 394 -35.89 0.57 -5.57
N PRO A 395 -35.68 -0.51 -4.81
CA PRO A 395 -36.60 -0.92 -3.74
C PRO A 395 -36.89 0.22 -2.77
N TYR A 396 -38.16 0.37 -2.38
CA TYR A 396 -38.65 1.40 -1.44
C TYR A 396 -38.56 2.86 -1.93
N MET A 397 -37.96 3.13 -3.10
CA MET A 397 -37.82 4.50 -3.61
C MET A 397 -39.17 5.11 -3.95
N PHE A 398 -40.03 4.34 -4.62
CA PHE A 398 -41.38 4.76 -4.96
C PHE A 398 -42.20 5.06 -3.71
N GLU A 399 -42.19 4.14 -2.73
CA GLU A 399 -42.91 4.26 -1.47
C GLU A 399 -42.43 5.46 -0.66
N ALA A 400 -41.12 5.66 -0.55
CA ALA A 400 -40.54 6.78 0.18
C ALA A 400 -40.88 8.13 -0.47
N ARG A 401 -40.82 8.21 -1.81
CA ARG A 401 -41.25 9.41 -2.55
C ARG A 401 -42.75 9.66 -2.38
N GLU A 402 -43.58 8.63 -2.53
CA GLU A 402 -45.04 8.75 -2.44
C GLU A 402 -45.51 9.09 -1.02
N PHE A 403 -44.84 8.57 0.00
CA PHE A 403 -45.07 8.97 1.39
C PHE A 403 -44.90 10.48 1.56
N LEU A 404 -43.78 11.02 1.06
CA LEU A 404 -43.50 12.45 1.12
C LEU A 404 -44.49 13.26 0.28
N ARG A 405 -44.84 12.76 -0.92
CA ARG A 405 -45.81 13.36 -1.85
C ARG A 405 -47.18 13.53 -1.20
N LYS A 406 -47.74 12.45 -0.66
CA LYS A 406 -49.05 12.43 0.01
C LYS A 406 -49.08 13.34 1.23
N LYS A 407 -47.96 13.42 1.96
CA LYS A 407 -47.90 14.19 3.20
C LYS A 407 -47.70 15.68 2.99
N LEU A 408 -46.96 16.09 1.95
CA LEU A 408 -46.45 17.45 1.81
C LEU A 408 -47.00 18.25 0.62
N ILE A 409 -47.38 17.63 -0.51
CA ILE A 409 -47.84 18.41 -1.68
C ILE A 409 -49.02 19.30 -1.31
N GLY A 410 -48.95 20.57 -1.72
CA GLY A 410 -49.97 21.58 -1.49
C GLY A 410 -49.96 22.21 -0.10
N LYS A 411 -49.16 21.69 0.84
CA LYS A 411 -49.02 22.26 2.20
C LYS A 411 -48.04 23.44 2.21
N LYS A 412 -48.25 24.35 3.16
CA LYS A 412 -47.40 25.52 3.45
C LYS A 412 -46.55 25.28 4.69
#